data_AF-A0A699UHZ8-F1
#
_entry.id   AF-A0A699UHZ8-F1
#
_cell.length_a   1.000
_cell.length_b   1.000
_cell.length_c   1.000
_cell.angle_alpha   90.00
_cell.angle_beta   90.00
_cell.angle_gamma   90.00
#
_symmetry.space_group_name_H-M   'P 1'
#
loop_
_entity.id
_entity.type
_entity.pdbx_description
1 polymer ?
#
loop_
_entity_poly.entity_id
_entity_poly.type
_entity_poly.pdbx_seq_one_letter_code
_entity_poly.pdbx_strand_id
1 'polypeptide(L)'
;GATDIHDQKLLVQELLETNEQQAALSEQAYTNYQQAQQQRQTLYSLLMKAPACIGIMRGPEHRFEFANEGLVNLARHIEIVGRTAEEVFPEIKGQGVIDILDGVYQTGESYQGRERLIRLDIGDGSGEQREAYFTFFYQRFEENGQAAGITVFVSEVTKLVEARRALDELRNEQA
;
A
#
# COMPACT_ATOMS: atom_id res chain seq x y z
N GLY A 1 -34.66 -59.55 10.63
CA GLY A 1 -34.62 -58.65 11.80
C GLY A 1 -35.24 -57.34 11.40
N ALA A 2 -36.35 -56.93 12.02
CA ALA A 2 -36.99 -55.65 11.73
C ALA A 2 -36.14 -54.45 12.18
N THR A 3 -35.17 -54.69 13.08
CA THR A 3 -34.17 -53.74 13.57
C THR A 3 -33.24 -53.23 12.45
N ASP A 4 -32.81 -54.10 11.53
CA ASP A 4 -31.84 -53.80 10.46
C ASP A 4 -32.36 -52.77 9.43
N ILE A 5 -33.63 -52.90 9.03
CA ILE A 5 -34.27 -51.96 8.09
C ILE A 5 -34.53 -50.59 8.74
N HIS A 6 -34.84 -50.57 10.04
CA HIS A 6 -35.02 -49.32 10.78
C HIS A 6 -33.70 -48.56 10.90
N ASP A 7 -32.62 -49.27 11.25
CA ASP A 7 -31.27 -48.71 11.37
C ASP A 7 -30.73 -48.20 10.02
N GLN A 8 -30.95 -48.94 8.93
CA GLN A 8 -30.59 -48.47 7.58
C GLN A 8 -31.37 -47.22 7.17
N LYS A 9 -32.66 -47.13 7.49
CA LYS A 9 -33.48 -45.95 7.18
C LYS A 9 -33.01 -44.73 7.96
N LEU A 10 -32.64 -44.91 9.22
CA LEU A 10 -32.10 -43.85 10.07
C LEU A 10 -30.77 -43.32 9.52
N LEU A 11 -29.86 -44.22 9.11
CA LEU A 11 -28.57 -43.86 8.52
C LEU A 11 -28.72 -43.10 7.19
N VAL A 12 -29.63 -43.53 6.31
CA VAL A 12 -29.90 -42.82 5.05
C VAL A 12 -30.44 -41.42 5.33
N GLN A 13 -31.32 -41.28 6.32
CA GLN A 13 -31.87 -39.98 6.69
C GLN A 13 -30.76 -39.05 7.25
N GLU A 14 -29.90 -39.56 8.13
CA GLU A 14 -28.75 -38.82 8.66
C GLU A 14 -27.76 -38.40 7.56
N LEU A 15 -27.50 -39.27 6.57
CA LEU A 15 -26.67 -38.95 5.41
C LEU A 15 -27.29 -37.88 4.51
N LEU A 16 -28.61 -37.90 4.31
CA LEU A 16 -29.31 -36.87 3.55
C LEU A 16 -29.24 -35.52 4.26
N GLU A 17 -29.54 -35.49 5.56
CA GLU A 17 -29.44 -34.28 6.39
C GLU A 17 -28.01 -33.72 6.38
N THR A 18 -26.99 -34.58 6.50
CA THR A 18 -25.58 -34.18 6.44
C THR A 18 -25.21 -33.63 5.06
N ASN A 19 -25.66 -34.26 3.97
CA ASN A 19 -25.41 -33.79 2.60
C ASN A 19 -26.07 -32.44 2.34
N GLU A 20 -27.32 -32.24 2.79
CA GLU A 20 -28.02 -30.97 2.70
C GLU A 20 -27.29 -29.87 3.48
N GLN A 21 -26.86 -30.17 4.70
CA GLN A 21 -26.08 -29.24 5.52
C GLN A 21 -24.73 -28.90 4.87
N GLN A 22 -24.04 -29.88 4.30
CA GLN A 22 -22.77 -29.67 3.59
C GLN A 22 -22.97 -28.83 2.31
N ALA A 23 -24.04 -29.06 1.57
CA ALA A 23 -24.39 -28.26 0.39
C ALA A 23 -24.65 -26.79 0.77
N ALA A 24 -25.44 -26.56 1.83
CA ALA A 24 -25.70 -25.21 2.34
C ALA A 24 -24.43 -24.50 2.80
N LEU A 25 -23.53 -25.19 3.52
CA LEU A 25 -22.23 -24.63 3.93
C LEU A 25 -21.34 -24.29 2.73
N SER A 26 -21.32 -25.14 1.71
CA SER A 26 -20.56 -24.89 0.49
C SER A 26 -21.09 -23.69 -0.28
N GLU A 27 -22.42 -23.55 -0.39
CA GLU A 27 -23.06 -22.39 -1.03
C GLU A 27 -22.76 -21.09 -0.27
N GLN A 28 -22.83 -21.14 1.06
CA GLN A 28 -22.48 -20.01 1.91
C GLN A 28 -20.99 -19.63 1.77
N ALA A 29 -20.08 -20.61 1.81
CA ALA A 29 -18.66 -20.36 1.62
C ALA A 29 -18.34 -19.76 0.25
N TYR A 30 -19.01 -20.24 -0.80
CA TYR A 30 -18.88 -19.70 -2.15
C TYR A 30 -19.36 -18.24 -2.24
N THR A 31 -20.53 -17.95 -1.65
CA THR A 31 -21.07 -16.59 -1.60
C THR A 31 -20.14 -15.63 -0.84
N ASN A 32 -19.64 -16.06 0.32
CA ASN A 32 -18.68 -15.27 1.10
C ASN A 32 -17.38 -15.03 0.33
N TYR A 33 -16.88 -16.05 -0.38
CA TYR A 33 -15.71 -15.92 -1.23
C TYR A 33 -15.93 -14.89 -2.35
N GLN A 34 -17.07 -14.95 -3.04
CA GLN A 34 -17.41 -13.99 -4.09
C GLN A 34 -17.51 -12.56 -3.55
N GLN A 35 -18.15 -12.37 -2.40
CA GLN A 35 -18.26 -11.07 -1.74
C GLN A 35 -16.88 -10.52 -1.35
N ALA A 36 -16.01 -11.36 -0.77
CA ALA A 36 -14.65 -10.96 -0.41
C ALA A 36 -13.82 -10.59 -1.65
N GLN A 37 -13.95 -11.33 -2.75
CA GLN A 37 -13.28 -10.99 -4.01
C GLN A 37 -13.78 -9.66 -4.58
N GLN A 38 -15.09 -9.43 -4.56
CA GLN A 38 -15.66 -8.16 -5.03
C GLN A 38 -15.19 -6.97 -4.18
N GLN A 39 -15.23 -7.10 -2.86
CA GLN A 39 -14.74 -6.06 -1.94
C GLN A 39 -13.25 -5.76 -2.18
N ARG A 40 -12.42 -6.81 -2.34
CA ARG A 40 -11.00 -6.67 -2.66
C ARG A 40 -10.79 -5.91 -3.96
N GLN A 41 -11.54 -6.25 -5.01
CA GLN A 41 -11.45 -5.58 -6.31
C GLN A 41 -11.88 -4.12 -6.23
N THR A 42 -12.95 -3.82 -5.49
CA THR A 42 -13.41 -2.46 -5.25
C THR A 42 -12.35 -1.63 -4.52
N LEU A 43 -11.80 -2.15 -3.41
CA LEU A 43 -10.75 -1.44 -2.66
C LEU A 43 -9.50 -1.21 -3.51
N TYR A 44 -9.06 -2.21 -4.26
CA TYR A 44 -7.93 -2.09 -5.18
C TYR A 44 -8.16 -0.96 -6.21
N SER A 45 -9.33 -0.94 -6.85
CA SER A 45 -9.72 0.09 -7.82
C SER A 45 -9.73 1.50 -7.21
N LEU A 46 -10.24 1.64 -5.98
CA LEU A 46 -10.27 2.91 -5.26
C LEU A 46 -8.86 3.40 -4.92
N LEU A 47 -7.97 2.53 -4.43
CA LEU A 47 -6.58 2.88 -4.13
C LEU A 47 -5.80 3.24 -5.40
N MET A 48 -6.00 2.50 -6.48
CA MET A 48 -5.34 2.75 -7.77
C MET A 48 -5.66 4.14 -8.34
N LYS A 49 -6.91 4.59 -8.20
CA LYS A 49 -7.40 5.88 -8.73
C LYS A 49 -7.38 7.03 -7.71
N ALA A 50 -6.88 6.79 -6.51
CA ALA A 50 -6.83 7.82 -5.48
C ALA A 50 -5.94 8.99 -5.94
N PRO A 51 -6.34 10.27 -5.73
CA PRO A 51 -5.57 11.45 -6.11
C PRO A 51 -4.43 11.72 -5.10
N ALA A 52 -3.61 10.70 -4.85
CA ALA A 52 -2.47 10.71 -3.95
C ALA A 52 -1.40 9.77 -4.51
N CYS A 53 -0.14 9.89 -4.08
CA CYS A 53 0.85 8.86 -4.37
C CYS A 53 0.85 7.87 -3.20
N ILE A 54 0.38 6.66 -3.45
CA ILE A 54 0.21 5.60 -2.44
C ILE A 54 1.07 4.41 -2.86
N GLY A 55 1.84 3.89 -1.91
CA GLY A 55 2.60 2.66 -2.07
C GLY A 55 2.47 1.74 -0.85
N ILE A 56 2.61 0.43 -1.07
CA ILE A 56 2.75 -0.57 0.00
C ILE A 56 4.05 -1.31 -0.27
N MET A 57 4.91 -1.36 0.74
CA MET A 57 6.18 -2.07 0.71
C MET A 57 6.15 -3.21 1.71
N ARG A 58 6.78 -4.34 1.38
CA ARG A 58 6.87 -5.53 2.23
C ARG A 58 8.31 -5.88 2.60
N GLY A 59 8.41 -6.45 3.80
CA GLY A 59 9.67 -6.95 4.36
C GLY A 59 10.67 -5.84 4.71
N PRO A 60 11.82 -6.24 5.29
CA PRO A 60 12.85 -5.31 5.73
C PRO A 60 13.59 -4.60 4.58
N GLU A 61 13.49 -5.11 3.35
CA GLU A 61 14.08 -4.48 2.16
C GLU A 61 13.17 -3.42 1.52
N HIS A 62 11.98 -3.19 2.08
CA HIS A 62 10.99 -2.23 1.59
C HIS A 62 10.62 -2.44 0.11
N ARG A 63 10.35 -3.69 -0.27
CA ARG A 63 10.00 -4.06 -1.65
C ARG A 63 8.56 -3.69 -1.95
N PHE A 64 8.31 -2.88 -2.96
CA PHE A 64 6.96 -2.48 -3.35
C PHE A 64 6.13 -3.69 -3.78
N GLU A 65 4.99 -3.88 -3.15
CA GLU A 65 3.95 -4.82 -3.57
C GLU A 65 2.80 -4.11 -4.29
N PHE A 66 2.60 -2.83 -3.96
CA PHE A 66 1.56 -1.99 -4.56
C PHE A 66 2.08 -0.58 -4.79
N ALA A 67 1.67 0.02 -5.90
CA ALA A 67 1.86 1.43 -6.22
C ALA A 67 0.69 1.90 -7.07
N ASN A 68 0.03 3.00 -6.67
CA ASN A 68 -1.06 3.56 -7.45
C ASN A 68 -0.56 4.45 -8.60
N GLU A 69 -1.49 4.93 -9.43
CA GLU A 69 -1.16 5.77 -10.59
C GLU A 69 -0.36 7.02 -10.20
N GLY A 70 -0.68 7.64 -9.06
CA GLY A 70 0.07 8.80 -8.56
C GLY A 70 1.54 8.49 -8.30
N LEU A 71 1.83 7.37 -7.61
CA LEU A 71 3.21 6.98 -7.32
C LEU A 71 3.97 6.55 -8.59
N VAL A 72 3.31 5.86 -9.52
CA VAL A 72 3.87 5.50 -10.83
C VAL A 72 4.25 6.75 -11.64
N ASN A 73 3.39 7.77 -11.65
CA ASN A 73 3.67 9.03 -12.33
C ASN A 73 4.86 9.76 -11.68
N LEU A 74 4.95 9.76 -10.33
CA LEU A 74 6.08 10.33 -9.61
C LEU A 74 7.40 9.61 -9.96
N ALA A 75 7.36 8.28 -10.12
CA ALA A 75 8.50 7.47 -10.53
C ALA A 75 8.75 7.47 -12.05
N ARG A 76 8.15 8.39 -12.82
CA ARG A 76 8.32 8.49 -14.28
C ARG A 76 7.94 7.23 -15.06
N HIS A 77 6.88 6.55 -14.62
CA HIS A 77 6.33 5.37 -15.30
C HIS A 77 7.28 4.17 -15.38
N ILE A 78 8.27 4.06 -14.48
CA ILE A 78 9.02 2.81 -14.33
C ILE A 78 8.14 1.75 -13.67
N GLU A 79 8.48 0.48 -13.90
CA GLU A 79 7.88 -0.63 -13.19
C GLU A 79 8.32 -0.61 -11.72
N ILE A 80 7.36 -0.40 -10.80
CA ILE A 80 7.61 -0.24 -9.37
C ILE A 80 7.49 -1.57 -8.62
N VAL A 81 6.42 -2.33 -8.88
CA VAL A 81 6.10 -3.54 -8.11
C VAL A 81 7.21 -4.58 -8.27
N GLY A 82 7.62 -5.17 -7.16
CA GLY A 82 8.72 -6.11 -7.09
C GLY A 82 10.10 -5.47 -6.90
N ARG A 83 10.22 -4.13 -6.95
CA ARG A 83 11.47 -3.40 -6.72
C ARG A 83 11.50 -2.74 -5.34
N THR A 84 12.69 -2.52 -4.80
CA THR A 84 12.91 -1.80 -3.54
C THR A 84 12.75 -0.29 -3.73
N ALA A 85 12.55 0.45 -2.63
CA ALA A 85 12.52 1.91 -2.66
C ALA A 85 13.78 2.53 -3.29
N GLU A 86 14.95 1.94 -3.02
CA GLU A 86 16.23 2.39 -3.59
C GLU A 86 16.34 2.10 -5.09
N GLU A 87 15.83 0.97 -5.59
CA GLU A 87 15.84 0.66 -7.02
C GLU A 87 14.89 1.56 -7.83
N VAL A 88 13.78 1.99 -7.22
CA VAL A 88 12.78 2.85 -7.87
C VAL A 88 13.21 4.33 -7.83
N PHE A 89 13.78 4.77 -6.71
CA PHE A 89 14.25 6.14 -6.52
C PHE A 89 15.71 6.14 -6.05
N PRO A 90 16.69 5.86 -6.93
CA PRO A 90 18.10 5.76 -6.54
C PRO A 90 18.65 7.02 -5.87
N GLU A 91 18.04 8.18 -6.14
CA GLU A 91 18.44 9.47 -5.59
C GLU A 91 18.19 9.56 -4.08
N ILE A 92 17.25 8.79 -3.52
CA ILE A 92 16.98 8.82 -2.07
C ILE A 92 18.13 8.22 -1.25
N LYS A 93 19.06 7.52 -1.91
CA LYS A 93 20.28 7.00 -1.29
C LYS A 93 21.11 8.14 -0.72
N GLY A 94 21.44 8.05 0.56
CA GLY A 94 22.20 9.09 1.27
C GLY A 94 21.41 10.35 1.63
N GLN A 95 20.11 10.44 1.30
CA GLN A 95 19.22 11.52 1.74
C GLN A 95 18.43 11.16 3.03
N GLY A 96 18.74 10.01 3.64
CA GLY A 96 18.18 9.53 4.91
C GLY A 96 16.80 8.87 4.82
N VAL A 97 16.24 8.70 3.61
CA VAL A 97 14.91 8.10 3.43
C VAL A 97 14.92 6.62 3.81
N ILE A 98 15.96 5.87 3.40
CA ILE A 98 16.07 4.44 3.72
C ILE A 98 16.19 4.22 5.23
N ASP A 99 17.01 5.02 5.92
CA ASP A 99 17.17 4.93 7.39
C ASP A 99 15.83 5.18 8.11
N ILE A 100 15.01 6.10 7.59
CA ILE A 100 13.67 6.35 8.12
C ILE A 100 12.76 5.14 7.91
N LEU A 101 12.78 4.53 6.72
CA LEU A 101 11.99 3.33 6.43
C LEU A 101 12.40 2.16 7.32
N ASP A 102 13.70 1.95 7.50
CA ASP A 102 14.25 0.94 8.40
C ASP A 102 13.78 1.17 9.84
N GLY A 103 13.86 2.42 10.32
CA GLY A 103 13.37 2.82 11.63
C GLY A 103 11.88 2.53 11.82
N VAL A 104 11.04 2.90 10.86
CA VAL A 104 9.59 2.65 10.90
C VAL A 104 9.28 1.16 10.90
N TYR A 105 9.98 0.36 10.08
CA TYR A 105 9.76 -1.10 10.02
C TYR A 105 10.14 -1.78 11.33
N GLN A 106 11.31 -1.44 11.88
CA GLN A 106 11.84 -2.06 13.09
C GLN A 106 11.05 -1.66 14.35
N THR A 107 10.76 -0.37 14.51
CA THR A 107 10.14 0.16 15.73
C THR A 107 8.61 0.10 15.70
N GLY A 108 8.00 0.21 14.51
CA GLY A 108 6.57 0.43 14.34
C GLY A 108 6.12 1.88 14.58
N GLU A 109 7.02 2.78 14.96
CA GLU A 109 6.69 4.21 15.11
C GLU A 109 6.47 4.81 13.72
N SER A 110 5.33 5.47 13.53
CA SER A 110 5.04 6.14 12.26
C SER A 110 5.90 7.38 12.08
N TYR A 111 6.25 7.68 10.84
CA TYR A 111 7.03 8.86 10.49
C TYR A 111 6.22 9.79 9.58
N GLN A 112 6.19 11.08 9.93
CA GLN A 112 5.65 12.13 9.07
C GLN A 112 6.75 13.17 8.78
N GLY A 113 7.21 13.21 7.53
CA GLY A 113 8.07 14.26 7.02
C GLY A 113 7.22 15.35 6.38
N ARG A 114 7.42 16.62 6.75
CA ARG A 114 6.75 17.77 6.11
C ARG A 114 7.75 18.60 5.34
N GLU A 115 7.39 18.98 4.11
CA GLU A 115 8.18 19.89 3.25
C GLU A 115 9.68 19.53 3.23
N ARG A 116 10.00 18.24 3.13
CA ARG A 116 11.37 17.74 3.08
C ARG A 116 11.93 18.00 1.69
N LEU A 117 13.07 18.69 1.65
CA LEU A 117 13.83 18.88 0.42
C LEU A 117 14.46 17.55 0.02
N ILE A 118 14.17 17.11 -1.20
CA ILE A 118 14.76 15.94 -1.83
C ILE A 118 15.28 16.35 -3.19
N ARG A 119 16.50 15.91 -3.51
CA ARG A 119 17.09 16.04 -4.84
C ARG A 119 16.69 14.83 -5.66
N LEU A 120 16.08 15.07 -6.81
CA LEU A 120 15.65 14.03 -7.74
C LEU A 120 16.30 14.30 -9.09
N ASP A 121 16.68 13.25 -9.82
CA ASP A 121 17.17 13.38 -11.20
C ASP A 121 16.07 14.04 -12.04
N ILE A 122 16.39 14.80 -13.09
CA ILE A 122 15.38 15.41 -13.97
C ILE A 122 14.85 14.48 -15.07
N GLY A 123 15.52 13.36 -15.31
CA GLY A 123 15.07 12.24 -16.14
C GLY A 123 15.33 12.42 -17.63
N ASP A 124 16.18 13.38 -18.01
CA ASP A 124 16.54 13.67 -19.40
C ASP A 124 17.89 13.06 -19.84
N GLY A 125 18.53 12.30 -18.93
CA GLY A 125 19.83 11.67 -19.16
C GLY A 125 21.04 12.59 -18.96
N SER A 126 20.84 13.86 -18.59
CA SER A 126 21.93 14.79 -18.25
C SER A 126 22.58 14.49 -16.89
N GLY A 127 21.86 13.81 -15.99
CA GLY A 127 22.23 13.61 -14.59
C GLY A 127 21.99 14.85 -13.72
N GLU A 128 21.39 15.92 -14.26
CA GLU A 128 20.99 17.08 -13.48
C GLU A 128 19.92 16.69 -12.45
N GLN A 129 19.98 17.36 -11.30
CA GLN A 129 19.06 17.12 -10.19
C GLN A 129 18.19 18.35 -10.00
N ARG A 130 16.88 18.15 -9.82
CA ARG A 130 15.98 19.19 -9.34
C ARG A 130 15.77 19.07 -7.85
N GLU A 131 15.64 20.21 -7.19
CA GLU A 131 15.17 20.30 -5.82
C GLU A 131 13.64 20.26 -5.79
N ALA A 132 13.09 19.37 -4.98
CA ALA A 132 11.65 19.24 -4.79
C ALA A 132 11.32 19.05 -3.32
N TYR A 133 10.18 19.60 -2.89
CA TYR A 133 9.72 19.51 -1.51
C TYR A 133 8.63 18.46 -1.41
N PHE A 134 8.77 17.54 -0.45
CA PHE A 134 7.84 16.43 -0.28
C PHE A 134 7.30 16.35 1.14
N THR A 135 6.03 15.97 1.23
CA THR A 135 5.44 15.47 2.46
C THR A 135 5.30 13.96 2.36
N PHE A 136 5.80 13.25 3.36
CA PHE A 136 5.78 11.79 3.44
C PHE A 136 5.06 11.35 4.70
N PHE A 137 4.32 10.26 4.59
CA PHE A 137 3.80 9.52 5.74
C PHE A 137 4.13 8.04 5.58
N TYR A 138 4.85 7.49 6.55
CA TYR A 138 5.23 6.09 6.62
C TYR A 138 4.60 5.47 7.86
N GLN A 139 3.90 4.36 7.66
CA GLN A 139 3.27 3.62 8.75
C GLN A 139 3.50 2.12 8.56
N ARG A 140 4.04 1.46 9.58
CA ARG A 140 4.14 0.00 9.60
C ARG A 140 2.75 -0.61 9.71
N PHE A 141 2.52 -1.70 8.98
CA PHE A 141 1.35 -2.55 9.17
C PHE A 141 1.77 -3.97 9.53
N GLU A 142 0.86 -4.68 10.18
CA GLU A 142 1.06 -6.03 10.67
C GLU A 142 0.06 -6.98 10.02
N GLU A 143 0.49 -8.22 9.83
CA GLU A 143 -0.37 -9.32 9.42
C GLU A 143 -0.12 -10.48 10.38
N ASN A 144 -1.19 -11.08 10.89
CA ASN A 144 -1.13 -12.15 11.88
C ASN A 144 -0.28 -11.81 13.13
N GLY A 145 -0.27 -10.53 13.53
CA GLY A 145 0.48 -10.04 14.70
C GLY A 145 2.00 -9.92 14.47
N GLN A 146 2.45 -9.95 13.21
CA GLN A 146 3.86 -9.76 12.84
C GLN A 146 4.02 -8.58 11.88
N ALA A 147 5.16 -7.90 11.97
CA ALA A 147 5.53 -6.81 11.08
C ALA A 147 5.56 -7.30 9.61
N ALA A 148 4.64 -6.80 8.79
CA ALA A 148 4.46 -7.23 7.41
C ALA A 148 5.14 -6.26 6.43
N GLY A 149 5.04 -4.96 6.68
CA GLY A 149 5.52 -3.94 5.76
C GLY A 149 5.20 -2.51 6.16
N ILE A 150 5.34 -1.59 5.22
CA ILE A 150 5.10 -0.16 5.38
C ILE A 150 4.13 0.34 4.31
N THR A 151 3.13 1.10 4.73
CA THR A 151 2.30 1.93 3.85
C THR A 151 2.95 3.30 3.70
N VAL A 152 3.03 3.77 2.45
CA VAL A 152 3.63 5.04 2.07
C VAL A 152 2.58 5.95 1.45
N PHE A 153 2.53 7.18 1.93
CA PHE A 153 1.88 8.29 1.24
C PHE A 153 2.91 9.37 0.95
N VAL A 154 2.96 9.83 -0.29
CA VAL A 154 3.85 10.91 -0.71
C VAL A 154 3.08 11.98 -1.48
N SER A 155 3.43 13.24 -1.25
CA SER A 155 2.92 14.37 -2.01
C SER A 155 4.04 15.35 -2.27
N GLU A 156 4.25 15.69 -3.55
CA GLU A 156 5.12 16.79 -3.94
C GLU A 156 4.40 18.12 -3.66
N VAL A 157 5.01 18.95 -2.82
CA VAL A 157 4.50 20.25 -2.38
C VAL A 157 5.40 21.41 -2.81
N THR A 158 6.30 21.18 -3.77
CA THR A 158 7.27 22.17 -4.30
C THR A 158 6.60 23.50 -4.65
N LYS A 159 5.57 23.49 -5.51
CA LYS A 159 4.85 24.69 -5.93
C LYS A 159 4.22 25.46 -4.75
N LEU A 160 3.74 24.73 -3.74
CA LEU A 160 3.14 25.33 -2.54
C LEU A 160 4.21 26.02 -1.67
N VAL A 161 5.38 25.39 -1.52
CA VAL A 161 6.51 25.96 -0.78
C VAL A 161 7.07 27.18 -1.50
N GLU A 162 7.27 27.09 -2.82
CA GLU A 162 7.75 28.21 -3.65
C GLU A 162 6.81 29.41 -3.61
N ALA A 163 5.50 29.18 -3.77
CA ALA A 163 4.50 30.25 -3.70
C ALA A 163 4.50 30.94 -2.33
N ARG A 164 4.69 30.18 -1.23
CA ARG A 164 4.77 30.75 0.12
C ARG A 164 6.01 31.61 0.29
N ARG A 165 7.17 31.13 -0.16
CA ARG A 165 8.44 31.88 -0.07
C ARG A 165 8.37 33.19 -0.86
N ALA A 166 7.83 33.15 -2.09
CA ALA A 166 7.66 34.36 -2.90
C ALA A 166 6.76 35.41 -2.20
N LEU A 167 5.69 34.97 -1.51
CA LEU A 167 4.84 35.89 -0.74
C LEU A 167 5.56 36.48 0.48
N ASP A 168 6.40 35.70 1.16
CA ASP A 168 7.15 36.17 2.32
C ASP A 168 8.27 37.15 1.92
N GLU A 169 8.93 36.91 0.78
CA GLU A 169 9.91 37.82 0.19
C GLU A 169 9.27 39.18 -0.16
N LEU A 170 8.13 39.17 -0.87
CA LEU A 170 7.41 40.40 -1.21
C LEU A 170 6.98 41.21 0.02
N ARG A 171 6.61 40.52 1.12
CA ARG A 171 6.25 41.19 2.39
C ARG A 171 7.45 41.83 3.06
N ASN A 172 8.61 41.17 3.02
CA ASN A 172 9.84 41.67 3.63
C ASN A 172 10.48 42.80 2.81
N GLU A 173 10.25 42.88 1.49
CA GLU A 173 10.70 43.99 0.65
C GLU A 173 9.84 45.26 0.80
N GLN A 174 8.61 45.13 1.31
CA GLN A 174 7.67 46.24 1.51
C GLN A 174 7.64 46.77 2.96
N ALA A 175 8.40 46.16 3.87
CA ALA A 175 8.51 46.52 5.29
C ALA A 175 9.78 47.36 5.54
#